data_AF-A0A6A6CUQ1-F1
#
_entry.id   AF-A0A6A6CUQ1-F1
#
_cell.length_a   1.000
_cell.length_b   1.000
_cell.length_c   1.000
_cell.angle_alpha   90.00
_cell.angle_beta   90.00
_cell.angle_gamma   90.00
#
_symmetry.space_group_name_H-M   'P 1'
#
loop_
_entity.id
_entity.type
_entity.pdbx_description
1 polymer ?
#
loop_
_entity_poly.entity_id
_entity_poly.type
_entity_poly.pdbx_seq_one_letter_code
_entity_poly.pdbx_strand_id
1 'polypeptide(L)'
;MAPEQDEAVTAGRLPLHFTAGDLANTLTEANRAMGDEGGNDDARIVRWQEDEETSSWNMHSITIQSPYIRQVLHKVFEDYAGVSTELKDLTFRAPFHEFFFRWQKFQNLLREEQDEKVKEHCEVLVEALKDQLKPHLDRTADLRKHGLVSFDYLWALYEPGCEVYAKTDEGERLYIVNDSYVTKQNNAEVHIVLCRFIEFDGDKLGFDTARRKISPFKGVKAVTDLPLYPSKAHPDLDGVRERLERRGRKFLEHCGVRYKQYSGFFLTYDGSIFGPKKQHIGTGRIVIDVQSFAQENYSDSPTDLDPLSNALLVYCSPMVRGFNLSNKKWAGFFVDSIHEIEWSVHAFDKLLLRQQYKKMILAFVKSHLSSVDDFDDVIKGKGQGFIMLLCGDPGVGKTLTAESVAEEMKQPLYAMTAGELGSTTDDVETSLQRVLNLCAKWHAVLLMDECDVFLEQRSATDLERNKLVSVFLRLLEYYKGVMLLTTNRASAVDPAFLSRIHLSINYPNLDGKARKQIWQTFVQQQANDQVNAQPITDSQLDTLAELNFNGREIKNIARSARLLAAQDNVPLGYEHLQTVLDVKTDADAARIA
;
A
#
# COMPACT_ATOMS: atom_id res chain seq x y z
N MET A 1 -6.20 64.35 -61.53
CA MET A 1 -7.16 64.21 -62.65
C MET A 1 -6.82 62.92 -63.37
N ALA A 2 -7.80 62.03 -63.48
CA ALA A 2 -7.75 60.85 -64.35
C ALA A 2 -7.64 61.26 -65.85
N PRO A 3 -7.43 60.33 -66.80
CA PRO A 3 -8.48 59.41 -67.27
C PRO A 3 -7.98 57.94 -67.39
N GLU A 4 -8.79 56.92 -67.10
CA GLU A 4 -9.79 56.24 -67.96
C GLU A 4 -9.16 55.42 -69.11
N GLN A 5 -9.25 54.07 -69.07
CA GLN A 5 -9.40 53.19 -70.24
C GLN A 5 -10.05 51.85 -69.84
N ASP A 6 -10.99 51.43 -70.68
CA ASP A 6 -11.84 50.24 -70.60
C ASP A 6 -11.60 49.33 -71.83
N GLU A 7 -11.84 48.02 -71.65
CA GLU A 7 -12.17 46.96 -72.64
C GLU A 7 -11.19 46.57 -73.78
N ALA A 8 -11.05 45.33 -74.27
CA ALA A 8 -11.52 43.98 -73.93
C ALA A 8 -10.91 42.93 -74.93
N VAL A 9 -11.19 41.63 -74.67
CA VAL A 9 -11.09 40.40 -75.51
C VAL A 9 -9.74 39.62 -75.39
N THR A 10 -9.66 38.35 -74.91
CA THR A 10 -10.25 37.11 -75.47
C THR A 10 -10.21 35.90 -74.49
N ALA A 11 -11.24 35.03 -74.61
CA ALA A 11 -11.31 33.55 -74.45
C ALA A 11 -10.84 32.85 -73.15
N GLY A 12 -11.82 32.26 -72.45
CA GLY A 12 -11.67 31.53 -71.20
C GLY A 12 -11.29 30.04 -71.30
N ARG A 13 -10.43 29.64 -70.35
CA ARG A 13 -10.37 28.32 -69.73
C ARG A 13 -10.74 28.51 -68.25
N LEU A 14 -11.65 27.69 -67.72
CA LEU A 14 -12.00 27.65 -66.29
C LEU A 14 -10.83 27.10 -65.46
N PRO A 15 -10.46 27.70 -64.31
CA PRO A 15 -9.64 27.05 -63.29
C PRO A 15 -10.42 26.68 -62.03
N LEU A 16 -10.04 25.52 -61.46
CA LEU A 16 -10.46 24.94 -60.20
C LEU A 16 -9.80 25.66 -59.00
N HIS A 17 -10.60 26.29 -58.14
CA HIS A 17 -10.30 26.59 -56.73
C HIS A 17 -11.64 26.63 -55.97
N PHE A 18 -11.85 25.70 -55.03
CA PHE A 18 -12.97 25.76 -54.07
C PHE A 18 -12.47 26.36 -52.75
N THR A 19 -13.22 27.28 -52.16
CA THR A 19 -12.93 27.97 -50.89
C THR A 19 -13.84 27.48 -49.76
N ALA A 20 -13.49 27.74 -48.49
CA ALA A 20 -14.29 27.34 -47.33
C ALA A 20 -15.69 27.99 -47.28
N GLY A 21 -15.87 29.14 -47.95
CA GLY A 21 -17.20 29.73 -48.17
C GLY A 21 -18.08 28.86 -49.07
N ASP A 22 -17.49 28.13 -50.00
CA ASP A 22 -18.21 27.23 -50.92
C ASP A 22 -18.65 25.95 -50.19
N LEU A 23 -17.86 25.45 -49.23
CA LEU A 23 -18.20 24.30 -48.37
C LEU A 23 -19.29 24.64 -47.33
N ALA A 24 -19.19 25.80 -46.69
CA ALA A 24 -20.21 26.31 -45.76
C ALA A 24 -21.54 26.61 -46.49
N ASN A 25 -21.47 27.10 -47.73
CA ASN A 25 -22.63 27.28 -48.59
C ASN A 25 -23.22 25.94 -49.04
N THR A 26 -22.41 24.93 -49.43
CA THR A 26 -22.96 23.60 -49.78
C THR A 26 -23.67 22.90 -48.63
N LEU A 27 -23.25 23.10 -47.37
CA LEU A 27 -23.94 22.56 -46.19
C LEU A 27 -25.21 23.35 -45.82
N THR A 28 -25.20 24.66 -46.05
CA THR A 28 -26.38 25.52 -45.89
C THR A 28 -27.40 25.30 -47.03
N GLU A 29 -26.93 24.97 -48.23
CA GLU A 29 -27.73 24.62 -49.40
C GLU A 29 -28.26 23.20 -49.34
N ALA A 30 -27.51 22.22 -48.80
CA ALA A 30 -28.04 20.88 -48.49
C ALA A 30 -29.19 20.95 -47.47
N ASN A 31 -29.10 21.85 -46.49
CA ASN A 31 -30.19 22.16 -45.55
C ASN A 31 -31.37 22.91 -46.18
N ARG A 32 -31.21 23.57 -47.33
CA ARG A 32 -32.29 24.24 -48.08
C ARG A 32 -32.90 23.36 -49.18
N ALA A 33 -32.15 22.42 -49.73
CA ALA A 33 -32.60 21.51 -50.79
C ALA A 33 -33.49 20.38 -50.25
N MET A 34 -33.37 20.02 -48.97
CA MET A 34 -34.36 19.23 -48.24
C MET A 34 -35.53 20.12 -47.79
N GLY A 35 -36.34 20.54 -48.74
CA GLY A 35 -37.62 21.17 -48.46
C GLY A 35 -38.62 20.14 -47.98
N ASP A 36 -38.89 20.13 -46.67
CA ASP A 36 -40.24 19.84 -46.17
C ASP A 36 -40.49 20.61 -44.86
N GLU A 37 -41.72 21.10 -44.71
CA GLU A 37 -42.16 22.02 -43.68
C GLU A 37 -42.06 21.40 -42.27
N GLY A 38 -40.95 21.62 -41.56
CA GLY A 38 -40.77 21.18 -40.17
C GLY A 38 -39.66 21.97 -39.47
N GLY A 39 -39.97 22.62 -38.35
CA GLY A 39 -39.10 23.59 -37.70
C GLY A 39 -37.74 23.06 -37.25
N ASN A 40 -36.69 23.86 -37.50
CA ASN A 40 -35.44 24.13 -36.76
C ASN A 40 -34.79 23.12 -35.77
N ASP A 41 -35.17 21.84 -35.73
CA ASP A 41 -34.66 20.82 -34.77
C ASP A 41 -33.57 19.90 -35.35
N ASP A 42 -33.23 20.05 -36.64
CA ASP A 42 -32.27 19.17 -37.34
C ASP A 42 -30.84 19.76 -37.50
N ALA A 43 -30.54 20.88 -36.85
CA ALA A 43 -29.27 21.58 -37.01
C ALA A 43 -28.06 20.79 -36.44
N ARG A 44 -26.89 20.94 -37.08
CA ARG A 44 -25.59 20.58 -36.50
C ARG A 44 -24.79 21.85 -36.32
N ILE A 45 -24.15 22.00 -35.17
CA ILE A 45 -23.28 23.15 -34.93
C ILE A 45 -21.83 22.68 -35.05
N VAL A 46 -21.18 23.05 -36.15
CA VAL A 46 -19.74 22.84 -36.36
C VAL A 46 -19.02 24.12 -36.00
N ARG A 47 -18.05 24.04 -35.09
CA ARG A 47 -17.20 25.18 -34.73
C ARG A 47 -15.80 24.96 -35.28
N TRP A 48 -15.33 25.92 -36.07
CA TRP A 48 -13.97 25.98 -36.61
C TRP A 48 -13.12 26.93 -35.79
N GLN A 49 -11.83 26.60 -35.63
CA GLN A 49 -10.83 27.46 -34.99
C GLN A 49 -9.64 27.60 -35.92
N GLU A 50 -9.10 28.81 -36.02
CA GLU A 50 -7.87 29.09 -36.75
C GLU A 50 -6.67 28.59 -35.94
N ASP A 51 -5.79 27.81 -36.58
CA ASP A 51 -4.50 27.42 -36.06
C ASP A 51 -3.53 28.60 -36.22
N GLU A 52 -3.10 29.17 -35.09
CA GLU A 52 -2.24 30.35 -35.04
C GLU A 52 -0.85 30.11 -35.65
N GLU A 53 -0.37 28.87 -35.71
CA GLU A 53 0.96 28.54 -36.27
C GLU A 53 0.91 28.29 -37.79
N THR A 54 -0.19 27.75 -38.30
CA THR A 54 -0.30 27.35 -39.71
C THR A 54 -1.24 28.24 -40.54
N SER A 55 -1.97 29.17 -39.91
CA SER A 55 -3.04 29.96 -40.52
C SER A 55 -4.08 29.11 -41.25
N SER A 56 -4.26 27.86 -40.79
CA SER A 56 -5.22 26.90 -41.33
C SER A 56 -6.46 26.81 -40.42
N TRP A 57 -7.63 26.60 -41.01
CA TRP A 57 -8.87 26.41 -40.25
C TRP A 57 -9.06 24.93 -39.92
N ASN A 58 -9.07 24.60 -38.63
CA ASN A 58 -9.29 23.24 -38.17
C ASN A 58 -10.65 23.12 -37.47
N MET A 59 -11.34 22.01 -37.70
CA MET A 59 -12.62 21.76 -37.05
C MET A 59 -12.36 21.53 -35.56
N HIS A 60 -12.72 22.47 -34.69
CA HIS A 60 -12.41 22.40 -33.26
C HIS A 60 -13.42 21.53 -32.49
N SER A 61 -14.70 21.60 -32.84
CA SER A 61 -15.75 20.78 -32.21
C SER A 61 -16.98 20.61 -33.08
N ILE A 62 -17.70 19.51 -32.90
CA ILE A 62 -19.00 19.23 -33.51
C ILE A 62 -20.04 18.95 -32.42
N THR A 63 -21.15 19.68 -32.44
CA THR A 63 -22.31 19.42 -31.58
C THR A 63 -23.44 18.82 -32.40
N ILE A 64 -23.90 17.65 -31.97
CA ILE A 64 -24.87 16.81 -32.68
C ILE A 64 -26.26 17.00 -32.05
N GLN A 65 -27.18 17.63 -32.78
CA GLN A 65 -28.56 17.86 -32.29
C GLN A 65 -29.59 16.99 -33.03
N SER A 66 -29.33 16.60 -34.29
CA SER A 66 -30.30 15.80 -35.05
C SER A 66 -30.62 14.45 -34.37
N PRO A 67 -31.92 14.16 -34.15
CA PRO A 67 -32.36 12.95 -33.46
C PRO A 67 -32.03 11.68 -34.24
N TYR A 68 -32.03 11.72 -35.57
CA TYR A 68 -31.72 10.57 -36.42
C TYR A 68 -30.30 10.06 -36.20
N ILE A 69 -29.32 10.97 -36.11
CA ILE A 69 -27.91 10.61 -35.84
C ILE A 69 -27.79 9.99 -34.45
N ARG A 70 -28.49 10.54 -33.47
CA ARG A 70 -28.41 10.08 -32.07
C ARG A 70 -28.87 8.63 -31.91
N GLN A 71 -29.84 8.18 -32.71
CA GLN A 71 -30.29 6.79 -32.71
C GLN A 71 -29.13 5.82 -33.02
N VAL A 72 -28.30 6.17 -34.00
CA VAL A 72 -27.11 5.38 -34.35
C VAL A 72 -26.02 5.55 -33.30
N LEU A 73 -25.74 6.79 -32.87
CA LEU A 73 -24.67 7.07 -31.91
C LEU A 73 -24.90 6.42 -30.55
N HIS A 74 -26.15 6.26 -30.12
CA HIS A 74 -26.48 5.50 -28.91
C HIS A 74 -25.90 4.09 -28.99
N LYS A 75 -26.06 3.40 -30.12
CA LYS A 75 -25.49 2.06 -30.35
C LYS A 75 -23.95 2.12 -30.51
N VAL A 76 -23.42 3.16 -31.15
CA VAL A 76 -21.96 3.32 -31.33
C VAL A 76 -21.23 3.44 -30.00
N PHE A 77 -21.80 4.22 -29.06
CA PHE A 77 -21.14 4.58 -27.81
C PHE A 77 -21.76 3.93 -26.56
N GLU A 78 -22.68 2.97 -26.71
CA GLU A 78 -23.35 2.27 -25.59
C GLU A 78 -22.37 1.72 -24.54
N ASP A 79 -21.18 1.28 -24.97
CA ASP A 79 -20.13 0.68 -24.15
C ASP A 79 -18.89 1.58 -24.02
N TYR A 80 -18.97 2.83 -24.46
CA TYR A 80 -17.85 3.78 -24.41
C TYR A 80 -17.93 4.64 -23.14
N ALA A 81 -16.94 4.47 -22.26
CA ALA A 81 -16.90 5.22 -21.00
C ALA A 81 -16.77 6.73 -21.25
N GLY A 82 -17.57 7.54 -20.54
CA GLY A 82 -17.48 9.01 -20.58
C GLY A 82 -18.33 9.69 -21.66
N VAL A 83 -19.03 8.94 -22.52
CA VAL A 83 -19.98 9.50 -23.50
C VAL A 83 -21.41 9.13 -23.09
N SER A 84 -22.25 10.15 -22.88
CA SER A 84 -23.70 9.96 -22.72
C SER A 84 -24.42 10.59 -23.91
N THR A 85 -25.08 9.75 -24.71
CA THR A 85 -25.87 10.17 -25.87
C THR A 85 -27.24 10.73 -25.51
N GLU A 86 -27.61 10.68 -24.23
CA GLU A 86 -28.87 11.23 -23.70
C GLU A 86 -28.79 12.76 -23.50
N LEU A 87 -27.58 13.31 -23.45
CA LEU A 87 -27.38 14.74 -23.22
C LEU A 87 -27.99 15.59 -24.34
N LYS A 88 -28.54 16.75 -23.95
CA LYS A 88 -29.16 17.70 -24.89
C LYS A 88 -28.14 18.24 -25.91
N ASP A 89 -26.88 18.43 -25.51
CA ASP A 89 -25.81 18.91 -26.39
C ASP A 89 -24.65 17.89 -26.46
N LEU A 90 -24.80 16.90 -27.34
CA LEU A 90 -23.76 15.90 -27.57
C LEU A 90 -22.61 16.51 -28.39
N THR A 91 -21.53 16.92 -27.72
CA THR A 91 -20.41 17.65 -28.32
C THR A 91 -19.11 16.84 -28.29
N PHE A 92 -18.47 16.73 -29.45
CA PHE A 92 -17.16 16.09 -29.61
C PHE A 92 -16.12 17.13 -30.06
N ARG A 93 -14.87 16.96 -29.65
CA ARG A 93 -13.78 17.92 -29.90
C ARG A 93 -12.63 17.27 -30.66
N ALA A 94 -11.93 18.07 -31.46
CA ALA A 94 -10.74 17.62 -32.16
C ALA A 94 -9.69 17.04 -31.20
N PRO A 95 -8.97 15.97 -31.58
CA PRO A 95 -9.02 15.29 -32.88
C PRO A 95 -10.09 14.17 -32.96
N PHE A 96 -11.18 14.30 -32.19
CA PHE A 96 -12.36 13.42 -32.19
C PHE A 96 -12.02 11.99 -31.76
N HIS A 97 -11.33 11.85 -30.62
CA HIS A 97 -10.84 10.58 -30.08
C HIS A 97 -11.94 9.51 -30.01
N GLU A 98 -13.14 9.87 -29.58
CA GLU A 98 -14.26 8.95 -29.41
C GLU A 98 -14.65 8.33 -30.76
N PHE A 99 -14.76 9.17 -31.80
CA PHE A 99 -15.00 8.70 -33.16
C PHE A 99 -13.81 7.94 -33.73
N PHE A 100 -12.57 8.31 -33.43
CA PHE A 100 -11.40 7.55 -33.84
C PHE A 100 -11.48 6.08 -33.38
N PHE A 101 -11.78 5.84 -32.10
CA PHE A 101 -11.89 4.48 -31.56
C PHE A 101 -13.11 3.73 -32.10
N ARG A 102 -14.24 4.43 -32.28
CA ARG A 102 -15.51 3.82 -32.68
C ARG A 102 -15.82 3.94 -34.17
N TRP A 103 -14.86 4.38 -34.98
CA TRP A 103 -15.06 4.65 -36.41
C TRP A 103 -15.55 3.42 -37.17
N GLN A 104 -14.92 2.27 -36.96
CA GLN A 104 -15.32 1.03 -37.63
C GLN A 104 -16.70 0.55 -37.18
N LYS A 105 -17.03 0.66 -35.88
CA LYS A 105 -18.36 0.32 -35.34
C LYS A 105 -19.42 1.23 -35.97
N PHE A 106 -19.15 2.53 -36.05
CA PHE A 106 -20.02 3.50 -36.68
C PHE A 106 -20.26 3.22 -38.17
N GLN A 107 -19.20 2.94 -38.93
CA GLN A 107 -19.33 2.58 -40.35
C GLN A 107 -20.10 1.27 -40.58
N ASN A 108 -19.90 0.27 -39.72
CA ASN A 108 -20.62 -1.00 -39.83
C ASN A 108 -22.13 -0.81 -39.55
N LEU A 109 -22.47 -0.12 -38.46
CA LEU A 109 -23.86 0.18 -38.12
C LEU A 109 -24.57 0.98 -39.22
N LEU A 110 -23.88 1.96 -39.83
CA LEU A 110 -24.42 2.74 -40.94
C LEU A 110 -24.68 1.90 -42.20
N ARG A 111 -23.86 0.87 -42.46
CA ARG A 111 -24.09 -0.05 -43.60
C ARG A 111 -25.30 -0.96 -43.38
N GLU A 112 -25.61 -1.28 -42.13
CA GLU A 112 -26.72 -2.13 -41.74
C GLU A 112 -28.04 -1.36 -41.59
N GLU A 113 -27.97 -0.03 -41.51
CA GLU A 113 -29.12 0.85 -41.34
C GLU A 113 -30.07 0.81 -42.55
N GLN A 114 -31.36 0.66 -42.27
CA GLN A 114 -32.41 0.50 -43.28
C GLN A 114 -33.24 1.77 -43.46
N ASP A 115 -33.28 2.65 -42.45
CA ASP A 115 -33.96 3.93 -42.56
C ASP A 115 -33.14 4.91 -43.42
N GLU A 116 -33.66 5.22 -44.62
CA GLU A 116 -33.00 6.10 -45.58
C GLU A 116 -32.71 7.49 -45.00
N LYS A 117 -33.61 8.03 -44.17
CA LYS A 117 -33.44 9.36 -43.56
C LYS A 117 -32.35 9.35 -42.50
N VAL A 118 -32.28 8.30 -41.69
CA VAL A 118 -31.17 8.12 -40.72
C VAL A 118 -29.84 8.00 -41.44
N LYS A 119 -29.81 7.25 -42.54
CA LYS A 119 -28.61 7.04 -43.35
C LYS A 119 -28.11 8.34 -43.98
N GLU A 120 -28.98 9.11 -44.64
CA GLU A 120 -28.64 10.41 -45.23
C GLU A 120 -28.04 11.36 -44.18
N HIS A 121 -28.68 11.45 -43.01
CA HIS A 121 -28.15 12.25 -41.92
C HIS A 121 -26.77 11.72 -41.52
N CYS A 122 -26.62 10.45 -41.16
CA CYS A 122 -25.32 9.89 -40.75
C CYS A 122 -24.21 10.02 -41.81
N GLU A 123 -24.52 9.94 -43.10
CA GLU A 123 -23.56 10.15 -44.20
C GLU A 123 -22.98 11.58 -44.20
N VAL A 124 -23.80 12.59 -43.94
CA VAL A 124 -23.29 13.97 -43.75
C VAL A 124 -22.31 14.04 -42.57
N LEU A 125 -22.50 13.21 -41.52
CA LEU A 125 -21.59 13.19 -40.36
C LEU A 125 -20.28 12.50 -40.72
N VAL A 126 -20.37 11.43 -41.48
CA VAL A 126 -19.20 10.73 -42.00
C VAL A 126 -18.36 11.66 -42.85
N GLU A 127 -18.95 12.37 -43.81
CA GLU A 127 -18.20 13.31 -44.67
C GLU A 127 -17.56 14.45 -43.87
N ALA A 128 -18.22 14.95 -42.82
CA ALA A 128 -17.64 15.97 -41.94
C ALA A 128 -16.43 15.47 -41.11
N LEU A 129 -16.44 14.20 -40.67
CA LEU A 129 -15.41 13.65 -39.77
C LEU A 129 -14.30 12.88 -40.50
N LYS A 130 -14.59 12.30 -41.66
CA LYS A 130 -13.69 11.38 -42.37
C LYS A 130 -12.35 12.01 -42.71
N ASP A 131 -12.35 13.25 -43.21
CA ASP A 131 -11.11 13.93 -43.59
C ASP A 131 -10.27 14.35 -42.38
N GLN A 132 -10.91 14.55 -41.22
CA GLN A 132 -10.24 14.86 -39.96
C GLN A 132 -9.64 13.59 -39.32
N LEU A 133 -10.36 12.46 -39.40
CA LEU A 133 -9.94 11.20 -38.79
C LEU A 133 -8.96 10.40 -39.64
N LYS A 134 -9.07 10.47 -40.97
CA LYS A 134 -8.30 9.65 -41.90
C LYS A 134 -6.78 9.76 -41.71
N PRO A 135 -6.17 10.96 -41.57
CA PRO A 135 -4.74 11.07 -41.32
C PRO A 135 -4.29 10.33 -40.05
N HIS A 136 -5.10 10.41 -38.99
CA HIS A 136 -4.82 9.73 -37.73
C HIS A 136 -5.01 8.21 -37.83
N LEU A 137 -6.08 7.76 -38.49
CA LEU A 137 -6.35 6.33 -38.73
C LEU A 137 -5.24 5.68 -39.56
N ASP A 138 -4.84 6.31 -40.67
CA ASP A 138 -3.80 5.78 -41.55
C ASP A 138 -2.45 5.74 -40.83
N ARG A 139 -2.09 6.80 -40.08
CA ARG A 139 -0.83 6.87 -39.33
C ARG A 139 -0.77 5.85 -38.20
N THR A 140 -1.83 5.72 -37.42
CA THR A 140 -1.88 4.76 -36.29
C THR A 140 -1.91 3.32 -36.78
N ALA A 141 -2.58 3.03 -37.91
CA ALA A 141 -2.56 1.71 -38.53
C ALA A 141 -1.15 1.29 -38.98
N ASP A 142 -0.39 2.21 -39.60
CA ASP A 142 1.00 1.97 -40.01
C ASP A 142 1.93 1.73 -38.81
N LEU A 143 1.81 2.58 -37.78
CA LEU A 143 2.55 2.43 -36.52
C LEU A 143 2.25 1.09 -35.84
N ARG A 144 0.96 0.75 -35.71
CA ARG A 144 0.49 -0.49 -35.08
C ARG A 144 0.98 -1.73 -35.83
N LYS A 145 1.00 -1.70 -37.17
CA LYS A 145 1.50 -2.81 -38.00
C LYS A 145 2.95 -3.19 -37.66
N HIS A 146 3.76 -2.21 -37.25
CA HIS A 146 5.16 -2.41 -36.87
C HIS A 146 5.37 -2.52 -35.36
N GLY A 147 4.30 -2.50 -34.54
CA GLY A 147 4.39 -2.51 -33.08
C GLY A 147 5.02 -1.25 -32.48
N LEU A 148 4.93 -0.13 -33.20
CA LEU A 148 5.56 1.15 -32.85
C LEU A 148 4.52 2.20 -32.44
N VAL A 149 5.00 3.26 -31.80
CA VAL A 149 4.22 4.46 -31.46
C VAL A 149 5.11 5.69 -31.38
N SER A 150 4.60 6.86 -31.77
CA SER A 150 5.23 8.17 -31.53
C SER A 150 4.52 8.91 -30.40
N PHE A 151 5.19 9.88 -29.77
CA PHE A 151 4.64 10.60 -28.62
C PHE A 151 3.26 11.23 -28.91
N ASP A 152 3.11 11.88 -30.08
CA ASP A 152 1.87 12.57 -30.48
C ASP A 152 0.67 11.62 -30.70
N TYR A 153 0.93 10.31 -30.81
CA TYR A 153 -0.08 9.28 -31.02
C TYR A 153 -0.23 8.35 -29.80
N LEU A 154 0.31 8.71 -28.64
CA LEU A 154 0.12 7.94 -27.41
C LEU A 154 -1.36 7.81 -27.03
N TRP A 155 -2.15 8.86 -27.23
CA TRP A 155 -3.60 8.86 -26.95
C TRP A 155 -4.33 7.71 -27.67
N ALA A 156 -3.88 7.33 -28.88
CA ALA A 156 -4.48 6.26 -29.67
C ALA A 156 -4.24 4.85 -29.08
N LEU A 157 -3.36 4.71 -28.08
CA LEU A 157 -3.15 3.45 -27.35
C LEU A 157 -4.08 3.31 -26.14
N TYR A 158 -4.58 4.41 -25.59
CA TYR A 158 -5.24 4.46 -24.28
C TYR A 158 -6.73 4.77 -24.42
N GLU A 159 -7.45 3.92 -25.17
CA GLU A 159 -8.92 3.97 -25.21
C GLU A 159 -9.50 3.81 -23.78
N PRO A 160 -10.44 4.65 -23.34
CA PRO A 160 -11.16 4.44 -22.08
C PRO A 160 -11.73 3.01 -22.01
N GLY A 161 -11.49 2.32 -20.89
CA GLY A 161 -11.86 0.92 -20.68
C GLY A 161 -10.85 -0.11 -21.16
N CYS A 162 -9.80 0.29 -21.90
CA CYS A 162 -8.77 -0.67 -22.31
C CYS A 162 -7.89 -1.09 -21.13
N GLU A 163 -7.42 -2.34 -21.17
CA GLU A 163 -6.50 -2.87 -20.18
C GLU A 163 -5.05 -2.54 -20.56
N VAL A 164 -4.29 -2.05 -19.59
CA VAL A 164 -2.87 -1.70 -19.75
C VAL A 164 -2.02 -2.39 -18.71
N TYR A 165 -0.80 -2.72 -19.08
CA TYR A 165 0.23 -3.30 -18.23
C TYR A 165 1.28 -2.25 -17.86
N ALA A 166 1.72 -2.29 -16.60
CA ALA A 166 2.92 -1.59 -16.16
C ALA A 166 3.70 -2.42 -15.15
N LYS A 167 5.01 -2.19 -15.11
CA LYS A 167 5.92 -2.71 -14.08
C LYS A 167 6.59 -1.54 -13.38
N THR A 168 6.21 -1.29 -12.13
CA THR A 168 6.77 -0.23 -11.29
C THR A 168 7.65 -0.80 -10.19
N ASP A 169 8.21 0.05 -9.34
CA ASP A 169 8.91 -0.39 -8.12
C ASP A 169 8.00 -1.15 -7.14
N GLU A 170 6.69 -0.92 -7.23
CA GLU A 170 5.66 -1.66 -6.48
C GLU A 170 5.27 -2.99 -7.14
N GLY A 171 5.90 -3.35 -8.27
CA GLY A 171 5.69 -4.61 -8.98
C GLY A 171 4.89 -4.50 -10.27
N GLU A 172 4.65 -5.64 -10.92
CA GLU A 172 3.82 -5.74 -12.13
C GLU A 172 2.33 -5.61 -11.79
N ARG A 173 1.58 -4.90 -12.62
CA ARG A 173 0.14 -4.63 -12.45
C ARG A 173 -0.57 -4.49 -13.80
N LEU A 174 -1.85 -4.86 -13.82
CA LEU A 174 -2.80 -4.49 -14.86
C LEU A 174 -3.70 -3.36 -14.34
N TYR A 175 -4.09 -2.46 -15.23
CA TYR A 175 -5.02 -1.37 -14.95
C TYR A 175 -6.09 -1.29 -16.04
N ILE A 176 -7.19 -0.63 -15.72
CA ILE A 176 -8.21 -0.22 -16.69
C ILE A 176 -8.05 1.28 -16.93
N VAL A 177 -7.88 1.70 -18.18
CA VAL A 177 -7.78 3.13 -18.50
C VAL A 177 -9.12 3.83 -18.25
N ASN A 178 -9.08 4.97 -17.58
CA ASN A 178 -10.22 5.88 -17.46
C ASN A 178 -10.18 6.94 -18.55
N ASP A 179 -9.03 7.60 -18.67
CA ASP A 179 -8.84 8.74 -19.54
C ASP A 179 -7.35 8.95 -19.82
N SER A 180 -7.04 9.64 -20.92
CA SER A 180 -5.67 10.05 -21.24
C SER A 180 -5.64 11.43 -21.89
N TYR A 181 -4.67 12.25 -21.50
CA TYR A 181 -4.53 13.61 -22.00
C TYR A 181 -3.09 14.09 -21.98
N VAL A 182 -2.78 15.08 -22.80
CA VAL A 182 -1.48 15.76 -22.82
C VAL A 182 -1.58 17.03 -21.98
N THR A 183 -0.56 17.32 -21.17
CA THR A 183 -0.44 18.55 -20.39
C THR A 183 1.00 19.03 -20.35
N LYS A 184 1.24 20.32 -20.07
CA LYS A 184 2.59 20.88 -19.93
C LYS A 184 3.01 20.88 -18.46
N GLN A 185 4.14 20.27 -18.16
CA GLN A 185 4.78 20.29 -16.84
C GLN A 185 6.24 20.71 -16.98
N ASN A 186 6.67 21.74 -16.24
CA ASN A 186 8.04 22.28 -16.31
C ASN A 186 8.49 22.59 -17.75
N ASN A 187 7.61 23.20 -18.56
CA ASN A 187 7.82 23.49 -19.99
C ASN A 187 8.03 22.28 -20.91
N ALA A 188 7.77 21.05 -20.44
CA ALA A 188 7.75 19.86 -21.28
C ALA A 188 6.32 19.31 -21.39
N GLU A 189 5.93 18.90 -22.59
CA GLU A 189 4.68 18.16 -22.79
C GLU A 189 4.82 16.75 -22.22
N VAL A 190 3.83 16.35 -21.44
CA VAL A 190 3.78 15.04 -20.81
C VAL A 190 2.42 14.42 -21.06
N HIS A 191 2.42 13.14 -21.37
CA HIS A 191 1.19 12.39 -21.56
C HIS A 191 0.80 11.74 -20.23
N ILE A 192 -0.41 12.02 -19.78
CA ILE A 192 -0.97 11.51 -18.53
C ILE A 192 -2.04 10.49 -18.86
N VAL A 193 -1.92 9.30 -18.29
CA VAL A 193 -2.93 8.24 -18.35
C VAL A 193 -3.49 8.05 -16.95
N LEU A 194 -4.79 8.27 -16.80
CA LEU A 194 -5.53 7.96 -15.58
C LEU A 194 -6.04 6.54 -15.69
N CYS A 195 -5.67 5.68 -14.74
CA CYS A 195 -6.05 4.28 -14.76
C CYS A 195 -6.65 3.85 -13.43
N ARG A 196 -7.66 2.99 -13.45
CA ARG A 196 -8.22 2.36 -12.27
C ARG A 196 -7.54 1.04 -11.94
N PHE A 197 -7.44 0.77 -10.64
CA PHE A 197 -7.02 -0.50 -10.06
C PHE A 197 -7.81 -0.75 -8.77
N ILE A 198 -7.75 -1.97 -8.24
CA ILE A 198 -8.52 -2.36 -7.06
C ILE A 198 -7.66 -2.24 -5.82
N GLU A 199 -8.19 -1.55 -4.83
CA GLU A 199 -7.56 -1.29 -3.54
C GLU A 199 -8.57 -1.56 -2.42
N PHE A 200 -8.06 -1.74 -1.19
CA PHE A 200 -8.86 -1.90 0.01
C PHE A 200 -8.60 -0.69 0.92
N ASP A 201 -9.65 0.02 1.34
CA ASP A 201 -9.49 1.24 2.15
C ASP A 201 -9.43 1.00 3.67
N GLY A 202 -9.69 -0.24 4.11
CA GLY A 202 -9.82 -0.59 5.51
C GLY A 202 -11.23 -1.04 5.91
N ASP A 203 -12.24 -0.67 5.12
CA ASP A 203 -13.65 -1.05 5.27
C ASP A 203 -14.13 -1.80 4.02
N LYS A 204 -13.86 -1.25 2.84
CA LYS A 204 -14.40 -1.71 1.55
C LYS A 204 -13.33 -1.86 0.49
N LEU A 205 -13.63 -2.73 -0.46
CA LEU A 205 -12.86 -2.87 -1.70
C LEU A 205 -13.40 -1.88 -2.72
N GLY A 206 -12.50 -1.18 -3.40
CA GLY A 206 -12.84 -0.04 -4.25
C GLY A 206 -11.96 0.08 -5.48
N PHE A 207 -12.41 0.81 -6.48
CA PHE A 207 -11.53 1.27 -7.56
C PHE A 207 -10.85 2.54 -7.08
N ASP A 208 -9.52 2.51 -7.08
CA ASP A 208 -8.69 3.70 -6.89
C ASP A 208 -8.06 4.11 -8.23
N THR A 209 -7.64 5.37 -8.35
CA THR A 209 -7.12 5.96 -9.58
C THR A 209 -5.62 6.22 -9.49
N ALA A 210 -4.86 5.53 -10.33
CA ALA A 210 -3.45 5.80 -10.55
C ALA A 210 -3.26 6.82 -11.67
N ARG A 211 -2.49 7.88 -11.39
CA ARG A 211 -1.97 8.78 -12.41
C ARG A 211 -0.63 8.26 -12.93
N ARG A 212 -0.53 7.99 -14.24
CA ARG A 212 0.69 7.51 -14.90
C ARG A 212 1.19 8.55 -15.89
N LYS A 213 2.49 8.85 -15.81
CA LYS A 213 3.13 9.88 -16.63
C LYS A 213 4.08 9.21 -17.63
N ILE A 214 3.97 9.63 -18.88
CA ILE A 214 4.89 9.27 -19.95
C ILE A 214 5.60 10.53 -20.41
N SER A 215 6.92 10.55 -20.25
CA SER A 215 7.77 11.67 -20.66
C SER A 215 7.88 11.72 -22.20
N PRO A 216 8.08 12.92 -22.77
CA PRO A 216 8.19 13.09 -24.21
C PRO A 216 9.42 12.36 -24.76
N PHE A 217 9.28 11.82 -25.97
CA PHE A 217 10.37 11.16 -26.69
C PHE A 217 10.33 11.51 -28.18
N LYS A 218 11.51 11.53 -28.82
CA LYS A 218 11.63 11.82 -30.25
C LYS A 218 11.48 10.55 -31.07
N GLY A 219 10.89 10.68 -32.25
CA GLY A 219 10.71 9.57 -33.19
C GLY A 219 9.66 8.57 -32.71
N VAL A 220 9.98 7.29 -32.87
CA VAL A 220 9.10 6.16 -32.54
C VAL A 220 9.76 5.23 -31.52
N LYS A 221 8.94 4.55 -30.73
CA LYS A 221 9.35 3.49 -29.80
C LYS A 221 8.51 2.24 -30.01
N ALA A 222 9.04 1.08 -29.63
CA ALA A 222 8.19 -0.10 -29.49
C ALA A 222 7.14 0.15 -28.40
N VAL A 223 5.91 -0.31 -28.62
CA VAL A 223 4.82 -0.15 -27.65
C VAL A 223 5.19 -0.77 -26.29
N THR A 224 5.91 -1.90 -26.30
CA THR A 224 6.37 -2.61 -25.10
C THR A 224 7.50 -1.91 -24.35
N ASP A 225 8.17 -0.93 -24.95
CA ASP A 225 9.22 -0.13 -24.30
C ASP A 225 8.64 1.03 -23.48
N LEU A 226 7.33 1.27 -23.57
CA LEU A 226 6.66 2.26 -22.75
C LEU A 226 6.55 1.78 -21.30
N PRO A 227 6.56 2.70 -20.31
CA PRO A 227 6.38 2.33 -18.91
C PRO A 227 4.96 1.83 -18.59
N LEU A 228 3.99 2.14 -19.46
CA LEU A 228 2.60 1.72 -19.41
C LEU A 228 2.13 1.47 -20.84
N TYR A 229 1.61 0.30 -21.18
CA TYR A 229 1.18 -0.02 -22.54
C TYR A 229 0.01 -1.00 -22.58
N PRO A 230 -0.76 -1.09 -23.69
CA PRO A 230 -1.88 -2.02 -23.81
C PRO A 230 -1.47 -3.46 -23.49
N SER A 231 -2.17 -4.11 -22.56
CA SER A 231 -1.79 -5.44 -22.03
C SER A 231 -1.67 -6.50 -23.13
N LYS A 232 -2.50 -6.39 -24.17
CA LYS A 232 -2.50 -7.26 -25.36
C LYS A 232 -1.18 -7.26 -26.14
N ALA A 233 -0.32 -6.25 -25.97
CA ALA A 233 1.00 -6.21 -26.56
C ALA A 233 2.07 -6.94 -25.72
N HIS A 234 1.74 -7.35 -24.49
CA HIS A 234 2.67 -8.07 -23.61
C HIS A 234 2.93 -9.49 -24.15
N PRO A 235 4.19 -9.94 -24.27
CA PRO A 235 4.52 -11.23 -24.87
C PRO A 235 4.02 -12.45 -24.08
N ASP A 236 3.90 -12.32 -22.76
CA ASP A 236 3.41 -13.35 -21.83
C ASP A 236 2.20 -12.82 -21.04
N LEU A 237 1.14 -12.37 -21.72
CA LEU A 237 -0.04 -11.83 -21.03
C LEU A 237 -0.74 -12.88 -20.15
N ASP A 238 -0.81 -14.12 -20.62
CA ASP A 238 -1.46 -15.22 -19.88
C ASP A 238 -0.71 -15.54 -18.59
N GLY A 239 0.63 -15.63 -18.64
CA GLY A 239 1.44 -15.82 -17.45
C GLY A 239 1.38 -14.64 -16.48
N VAL A 240 1.31 -13.40 -16.99
CA VAL A 240 1.04 -12.22 -16.15
C VAL A 240 -0.29 -12.38 -15.44
N ARG A 241 -1.39 -12.63 -16.16
CA ARG A 241 -2.72 -12.80 -15.57
C ARG A 241 -2.74 -13.86 -14.49
N GLU A 242 -2.16 -15.04 -14.73
CA GLU A 242 -2.12 -16.12 -13.74
C GLU A 242 -1.43 -15.70 -12.44
N ARG A 243 -0.28 -15.00 -12.55
CA ARG A 243 0.43 -14.46 -11.38
C ARG A 243 -0.39 -13.41 -10.65
N LEU A 244 -1.03 -12.49 -11.39
CA LEU A 244 -1.84 -11.42 -10.81
C LEU A 244 -3.10 -11.94 -10.13
N GLU A 245 -3.79 -12.94 -10.71
CA GLU A 245 -4.93 -13.58 -10.06
C GLU A 245 -4.54 -14.26 -8.75
N ARG A 246 -3.42 -15.00 -8.74
CA ARG A 246 -2.91 -15.66 -7.53
C ARG A 246 -2.60 -14.65 -6.43
N ARG A 247 -1.96 -13.54 -6.80
CA ARG A 247 -1.68 -12.43 -5.89
C ARG A 247 -2.96 -11.72 -5.42
N GLY A 248 -3.93 -11.53 -6.31
CA GLY A 248 -5.24 -10.95 -5.99
C GLY A 248 -6.00 -11.76 -4.95
N ARG A 249 -5.96 -13.10 -5.02
CA ARG A 249 -6.54 -13.97 -3.98
C ARG A 249 -5.89 -13.73 -2.62
N LYS A 250 -4.55 -13.71 -2.57
CA LYS A 250 -3.80 -13.39 -1.34
C LYS A 250 -4.10 -11.99 -0.81
N PHE A 251 -4.24 -11.01 -1.70
CA PHE A 251 -4.60 -9.63 -1.33
C PHE A 251 -5.95 -9.62 -0.58
N LEU A 252 -6.96 -10.35 -1.09
CA LEU A 252 -8.25 -10.47 -0.43
C LEU A 252 -8.18 -11.17 0.94
N GLU A 253 -7.35 -12.22 1.08
CA GLU A 253 -7.10 -12.88 2.38
C GLU A 253 -6.53 -11.91 3.43
N HIS A 254 -5.87 -10.86 2.96
CA HIS A 254 -5.25 -9.82 3.78
C HIS A 254 -6.11 -8.57 3.99
N CYS A 255 -7.32 -8.51 3.42
CA CYS A 255 -8.27 -7.44 3.73
C CYS A 255 -8.74 -7.50 5.19
N GLY A 256 -8.74 -6.35 5.86
CA GLY A 256 -9.02 -6.19 7.28
C GLY A 256 -7.74 -6.19 8.13
N VAL A 257 -7.92 -6.31 9.45
CA VAL A 257 -6.79 -6.38 10.39
C VAL A 257 -6.22 -7.80 10.40
N ARG A 258 -4.92 -7.95 10.11
CA ARG A 258 -4.24 -9.27 10.08
C ARG A 258 -2.86 -9.21 10.70
N TYR A 259 -2.58 -10.14 11.62
CA TYR A 259 -1.23 -10.35 12.15
C TYR A 259 -0.48 -11.40 11.33
N LYS A 260 0.65 -11.03 10.72
CA LYS A 260 1.39 -11.89 9.79
C LYS A 260 2.90 -11.78 9.98
N GLN A 261 3.62 -12.73 9.38
CA GLN A 261 5.07 -12.70 9.24
C GLN A 261 5.43 -12.13 7.87
N TYR A 262 6.52 -11.39 7.81
CA TYR A 262 7.00 -10.74 6.59
C TYR A 262 8.50 -10.92 6.42
N SER A 263 8.95 -11.13 5.18
CA SER A 263 10.36 -11.14 4.81
C SER A 263 10.58 -10.41 3.49
N GLY A 264 11.77 -9.82 3.29
CA GLY A 264 12.11 -9.12 2.05
C GLY A 264 11.92 -7.61 2.09
N PHE A 265 11.67 -7.02 0.92
CA PHE A 265 11.63 -5.56 0.77
C PHE A 265 10.28 -4.97 1.15
N PHE A 266 10.22 -3.76 1.70
CA PHE A 266 8.98 -3.02 1.95
C PHE A 266 9.20 -1.53 1.64
N LEU A 267 8.12 -0.77 1.50
CA LEU A 267 8.15 0.64 1.15
C LEU A 267 7.65 1.51 2.31
N THR A 268 8.41 2.54 2.70
CA THR A 268 7.95 3.55 3.67
C THR A 268 7.65 4.86 2.98
N TYR A 269 6.57 5.51 3.43
CA TYR A 269 6.08 6.78 2.89
C TYR A 269 6.34 7.86 3.93
N ASP A 270 7.42 8.62 3.79
CA ASP A 270 7.81 9.69 4.72
C ASP A 270 7.48 11.08 4.17
N GLY A 271 6.59 11.16 3.17
CA GLY A 271 6.26 12.39 2.47
C GLY A 271 7.42 12.95 1.62
N SER A 272 8.48 12.19 1.39
CA SER A 272 9.62 12.64 0.59
C SER A 272 9.24 12.96 -0.86
N ILE A 273 9.78 14.07 -1.38
CA ILE A 273 9.73 14.44 -2.80
C ILE A 273 10.35 13.40 -3.73
N PHE A 274 11.20 12.50 -3.22
CA PHE A 274 11.82 11.42 -3.99
C PHE A 274 10.95 10.16 -4.06
N GLY A 275 9.75 10.18 -3.46
CA GLY A 275 8.85 9.04 -3.42
C GLY A 275 9.16 8.06 -2.27
N PRO A 276 8.53 6.87 -2.27
CA PRO A 276 8.68 5.91 -1.19
C PRO A 276 10.11 5.38 -1.09
N LYS A 277 10.58 5.16 0.14
CA LYS A 277 11.89 4.56 0.41
C LYS A 277 11.78 3.05 0.52
N LYS A 278 12.57 2.33 -0.28
CA LYS A 278 12.68 0.87 -0.25
C LYS A 278 13.63 0.42 0.87
N GLN A 279 13.12 -0.41 1.77
CA GLN A 279 13.85 -0.98 2.90
C GLN A 279 13.76 -2.51 2.86
N HIS A 280 14.63 -3.20 3.59
CA HIS A 280 14.65 -4.67 3.65
C HIS A 280 14.57 -5.14 5.10
N ILE A 281 13.80 -6.20 5.34
CA ILE A 281 13.76 -6.92 6.61
C ILE A 281 14.00 -8.41 6.34
N GLY A 282 14.87 -9.05 7.12
CA GLY A 282 15.13 -10.49 6.96
C GLY A 282 13.89 -11.31 7.30
N THR A 283 13.42 -11.20 8.54
CA THR A 283 12.13 -11.75 8.97
C THR A 283 11.60 -10.88 10.10
N GLY A 284 10.34 -10.52 10.02
CA GLY A 284 9.68 -9.67 11.01
C GLY A 284 8.20 -9.94 11.14
N ARG A 285 7.60 -9.31 12.14
CA ARG A 285 6.18 -9.40 12.47
C ARG A 285 5.50 -8.10 12.02
N ILE A 286 4.41 -8.22 11.28
CA ILE A 286 3.65 -7.07 10.77
C ILE A 286 2.17 -7.19 11.13
N VAL A 287 1.52 -6.05 11.34
CA VAL A 287 0.05 -5.97 11.42
C VAL A 287 -0.46 -5.22 10.20
N ILE A 288 -1.19 -5.91 9.34
CA ILE A 288 -1.90 -5.30 8.21
C ILE A 288 -3.12 -4.59 8.78
N ASP A 289 -3.23 -3.28 8.53
CA ASP A 289 -4.32 -2.43 9.01
C ASP A 289 -4.38 -1.17 8.15
N VAL A 290 -5.15 -1.24 7.06
CA VAL A 290 -5.22 -0.16 6.09
C VAL A 290 -5.95 1.07 6.65
N GLN A 291 -6.98 0.85 7.46
CA GLN A 291 -7.75 1.93 8.06
C GLN A 291 -6.89 2.79 9.00
N SER A 292 -6.15 2.15 9.91
CA SER A 292 -5.27 2.89 10.82
C SER A 292 -4.05 3.46 10.10
N PHE A 293 -3.56 2.81 9.05
CA PHE A 293 -2.54 3.42 8.17
C PHE A 293 -3.05 4.71 7.53
N ALA A 294 -4.28 4.72 6.99
CA ALA A 294 -4.86 5.90 6.35
C ALA A 294 -5.02 7.04 7.36
N GLN A 295 -5.62 6.79 8.53
CA GLN A 295 -5.76 7.78 9.60
C GLN A 295 -4.42 8.41 10.04
N GLU A 296 -3.33 7.64 10.00
CA GLU A 296 -2.01 8.10 10.44
C GLU A 296 -1.19 8.76 9.32
N ASN A 297 -1.51 8.55 8.04
CA ASN A 297 -0.66 8.97 6.91
C ASN A 297 -1.36 9.83 5.84
N TYR A 298 -2.70 9.82 5.71
CA TYR A 298 -3.43 10.45 4.61
C TYR A 298 -4.83 10.98 5.00
N SER A 299 -5.39 11.91 4.21
CA SER A 299 -6.76 12.42 4.36
C SER A 299 -7.79 11.82 3.40
N ASP A 300 -7.34 11.12 2.35
CA ASP A 300 -8.22 10.77 1.22
C ASP A 300 -8.57 9.28 1.21
N SER A 301 -9.86 9.00 0.95
CA SER A 301 -10.46 7.65 0.94
C SER A 301 -10.80 7.22 -0.49
N PRO A 302 -10.59 5.95 -0.87
CA PRO A 302 -11.06 5.37 -2.13
C PRO A 302 -12.57 5.47 -2.34
N THR A 303 -13.01 5.36 -3.60
CA THR A 303 -14.45 5.40 -3.95
C THR A 303 -15.08 4.00 -3.85
N ASP A 304 -16.33 3.95 -3.36
CA ASP A 304 -17.11 2.73 -3.08
C ASP A 304 -17.28 1.81 -4.31
N LEU A 305 -17.30 0.48 -4.11
CA LEU A 305 -17.69 -0.51 -5.13
C LEU A 305 -18.69 -1.53 -4.59
N ASP A 306 -19.55 -2.00 -5.50
CA ASP A 306 -20.30 -3.25 -5.37
C ASP A 306 -19.37 -4.49 -5.40
N PRO A 307 -19.84 -5.69 -4.97
CA PRO A 307 -18.98 -6.84 -4.68
C PRO A 307 -18.07 -7.27 -5.83
N LEU A 308 -16.80 -7.55 -5.51
CA LEU A 308 -15.79 -7.96 -6.48
C LEU A 308 -16.13 -9.33 -7.10
N SER A 309 -16.20 -9.39 -8.43
CA SER A 309 -16.21 -10.66 -9.16
C SER A 309 -14.78 -11.22 -9.28
N ASN A 310 -14.65 -12.54 -9.40
CA ASN A 310 -13.34 -13.20 -9.58
C ASN A 310 -12.56 -12.68 -10.80
N ALA A 311 -13.24 -12.17 -11.83
CA ALA A 311 -12.62 -11.62 -13.03
C ALA A 311 -11.81 -10.33 -12.75
N LEU A 312 -12.03 -9.70 -11.60
CA LEU A 312 -11.39 -8.44 -11.23
C LEU A 312 -10.10 -8.62 -10.40
N LEU A 313 -9.78 -9.85 -9.96
CA LEU A 313 -8.62 -10.13 -9.11
C LEU A 313 -7.28 -9.68 -9.72
N VAL A 314 -7.18 -9.69 -11.05
CA VAL A 314 -5.98 -9.24 -11.78
C VAL A 314 -5.66 -7.76 -11.57
N TYR A 315 -6.64 -6.96 -11.15
CA TYR A 315 -6.49 -5.52 -10.93
C TYR A 315 -6.16 -5.16 -9.47
N CYS A 316 -6.07 -6.15 -8.57
CA CYS A 316 -5.73 -5.90 -7.17
C CYS A 316 -4.30 -5.36 -6.99
N SER A 317 -4.16 -4.49 -6.00
CA SER A 317 -2.87 -3.95 -5.57
C SER A 317 -1.89 -5.08 -5.19
N PRO A 318 -0.61 -5.01 -5.62
CA PRO A 318 0.46 -5.92 -5.19
C PRO A 318 0.91 -5.69 -3.76
N MET A 319 0.42 -4.63 -3.11
CA MET A 319 0.85 -4.26 -1.78
C MET A 319 -0.36 -4.05 -0.88
N VAL A 320 -0.15 -4.31 0.41
CA VAL A 320 -1.08 -3.95 1.48
C VAL A 320 -0.41 -2.97 2.43
N ARG A 321 -1.21 -2.17 3.13
CA ARG A 321 -0.71 -1.21 4.12
C ARG A 321 -0.77 -1.78 5.53
N GLY A 322 0.27 -1.54 6.31
CA GLY A 322 0.34 -2.05 7.67
C GLY A 322 1.49 -1.47 8.47
N PHE A 323 1.66 -2.01 9.66
CA PHE A 323 2.64 -1.60 10.66
C PHE A 323 3.72 -2.67 10.85
N ASN A 324 4.99 -2.27 10.81
CA ASN A 324 6.12 -3.12 11.17
C ASN A 324 6.39 -3.00 12.67
N LEU A 325 6.17 -4.08 13.43
CA LEU A 325 6.30 -4.08 14.90
C LEU A 325 7.75 -3.92 15.38
N SER A 326 8.74 -4.31 14.56
CA SER A 326 10.15 -4.27 14.94
C SER A 326 10.73 -2.86 14.90
N ASN A 327 10.41 -2.08 13.86
CA ASN A 327 10.90 -0.71 13.70
C ASN A 327 9.86 0.37 13.94
N LYS A 328 8.61 -0.03 14.25
CA LYS A 328 7.48 0.84 14.61
C LYS A 328 7.11 1.84 13.53
N LYS A 329 7.13 1.40 12.27
CA LYS A 329 6.80 2.24 11.11
C LYS A 329 5.65 1.66 10.30
N TRP A 330 4.79 2.58 9.87
CA TRP A 330 3.82 2.35 8.81
C TRP A 330 4.51 2.17 7.46
N ALA A 331 4.07 1.18 6.69
CA ALA A 331 4.68 0.81 5.42
C ALA A 331 3.71 0.09 4.47
N GLY A 332 4.10 0.04 3.20
CA GLY A 332 3.53 -0.87 2.20
C GLY A 332 4.35 -2.16 2.15
N PHE A 333 3.66 -3.29 2.23
CA PHE A 333 4.23 -4.64 2.18
C PHE A 333 3.78 -5.36 0.91
N PHE A 334 4.68 -6.05 0.22
CA PHE A 334 4.33 -6.82 -0.96
C PHE A 334 3.55 -8.07 -0.57
N VAL A 335 2.38 -8.27 -1.18
CA VAL A 335 1.47 -9.39 -0.87
C VAL A 335 2.16 -10.74 -0.98
N ASP A 336 3.02 -10.92 -1.98
CA ASP A 336 3.71 -12.20 -2.19
C ASP A 336 4.78 -12.54 -1.14
N SER A 337 5.18 -11.57 -0.33
CA SER A 337 6.20 -11.72 0.72
C SER A 337 5.61 -11.82 2.14
N ILE A 338 4.28 -11.96 2.22
CA ILE A 338 3.53 -12.18 3.46
C ILE A 338 3.39 -13.68 3.69
N HIS A 339 3.60 -14.10 4.93
CA HIS A 339 3.58 -15.49 5.36
C HIS A 339 2.75 -15.66 6.63
N GLU A 340 2.27 -16.89 6.86
CA GLU A 340 1.75 -17.26 8.17
C GLU A 340 2.85 -17.21 9.22
N ILE A 341 2.45 -16.92 10.44
CA ILE A 341 3.36 -16.87 11.58
C ILE A 341 3.72 -18.29 12.02
N GLU A 342 5.01 -18.58 12.07
CA GLU A 342 5.54 -19.71 12.83
C GLU A 342 5.65 -19.33 14.31
N TRP A 343 4.78 -19.94 15.14
CA TRP A 343 4.68 -19.66 16.57
C TRP A 343 5.60 -20.56 17.39
N SER A 344 6.25 -19.98 18.39
CA SER A 344 7.07 -20.70 19.37
C SER A 344 6.22 -21.28 20.51
N VAL A 345 5.39 -22.27 20.21
CA VAL A 345 4.41 -22.88 21.15
C VAL A 345 5.00 -23.49 22.42
N HIS A 346 6.32 -23.69 22.50
CA HIS A 346 7.00 -24.20 23.69
C HIS A 346 7.84 -23.15 24.43
N ALA A 347 7.81 -21.88 23.98
CA ALA A 347 8.58 -20.81 24.63
C ALA A 347 8.10 -20.59 26.07
N PHE A 348 6.78 -20.57 26.27
CA PHE A 348 6.17 -20.34 27.58
C PHE A 348 6.46 -21.48 28.57
N ASP A 349 6.52 -22.72 28.10
CA ASP A 349 6.88 -23.89 28.94
C ASP A 349 8.33 -23.82 29.44
N LYS A 350 9.23 -23.30 28.60
CA LYS A 350 10.66 -23.17 28.92
C LYS A 350 10.97 -22.03 29.89
N LEU A 351 10.04 -21.09 30.11
CA LEU A 351 10.23 -20.03 31.10
C LEU A 351 10.42 -20.57 32.51
N LEU A 352 11.42 -20.04 33.21
CA LEU A 352 11.71 -20.34 34.61
C LEU A 352 10.78 -19.57 35.56
N LEU A 353 9.47 -19.83 35.45
CA LEU A 353 8.44 -19.29 36.34
C LEU A 353 7.76 -20.40 37.12
N ARG A 354 7.36 -20.11 38.36
CA ARG A 354 6.56 -21.04 39.17
C ARG A 354 5.26 -21.37 38.43
N GLN A 355 4.86 -22.64 38.48
CA GLN A 355 3.67 -23.15 37.78
C GLN A 355 2.38 -22.39 38.12
N GLN A 356 2.26 -21.90 39.35
CA GLN A 356 1.12 -21.09 39.79
C GLN A 356 1.01 -19.77 39.01
N TYR A 357 2.13 -19.07 38.79
CA TYR A 357 2.16 -17.85 37.98
C TYR A 357 1.81 -18.13 36.53
N LYS A 358 2.35 -19.21 35.95
CA LYS A 358 2.00 -19.64 34.59
C LYS A 358 0.51 -19.87 34.44
N LYS A 359 -0.10 -20.59 35.38
CA LYS A 359 -1.55 -20.85 35.39
C LYS A 359 -2.37 -19.57 35.51
N MET A 360 -1.98 -18.63 36.38
CA MET A 360 -2.67 -17.35 36.53
C MET A 360 -2.60 -16.53 35.24
N ILE A 361 -1.41 -16.35 34.66
CA ILE A 361 -1.23 -15.59 33.42
C ILE A 361 -2.11 -16.18 32.31
N LEU A 362 -2.06 -17.49 32.10
CA LEU A 362 -2.90 -18.14 31.09
C LEU A 362 -4.40 -17.99 31.36
N ALA A 363 -4.84 -18.08 32.63
CA ALA A 363 -6.25 -17.95 32.98
C ALA A 363 -6.78 -16.53 32.68
N PHE A 364 -6.05 -15.50 33.13
CA PHE A 364 -6.44 -14.11 32.89
C PHE A 364 -6.46 -13.77 31.42
N VAL A 365 -5.42 -14.18 30.67
CA VAL A 365 -5.37 -13.81 29.27
C VAL A 365 -6.39 -14.60 28.44
N LYS A 366 -6.62 -15.89 28.71
CA LYS A 366 -7.70 -16.64 28.05
C LYS A 366 -9.05 -16.00 28.32
N SER A 367 -9.34 -15.57 29.56
CA SER A 367 -10.58 -14.86 29.88
C SER A 367 -10.75 -13.58 29.05
N HIS A 368 -9.65 -12.84 28.84
CA HIS A 368 -9.67 -11.58 28.09
C HIS A 368 -9.77 -11.77 26.57
N LEU A 369 -9.26 -12.89 26.03
CA LEU A 369 -9.44 -13.25 24.62
C LEU A 369 -10.81 -13.86 24.33
N SER A 370 -11.45 -14.45 25.34
CA SER A 370 -12.72 -15.18 25.23
C SER A 370 -13.94 -14.32 25.56
N SER A 371 -13.77 -13.05 25.88
CA SER A 371 -14.82 -12.19 26.43
C SER A 371 -15.94 -11.92 25.43
N VAL A 372 -16.86 -12.88 25.35
CA VAL A 372 -18.30 -12.68 25.53
C VAL A 372 -18.50 -11.83 26.78
N ASP A 373 -19.27 -10.75 26.65
CA ASP A 373 -19.74 -9.86 27.71
C ASP A 373 -20.23 -10.63 28.96
N ASP A 374 -19.47 -10.71 30.07
CA ASP A 374 -20.06 -10.87 31.42
C ASP A 374 -19.11 -10.71 32.65
N PHE A 375 -18.19 -9.73 32.62
CA PHE A 375 -17.58 -9.23 33.86
C PHE A 375 -17.63 -7.71 33.84
N ASP A 376 -18.86 -7.17 33.83
CA ASP A 376 -19.08 -5.74 33.95
C ASP A 376 -18.95 -5.36 35.43
N ASP A 377 -17.87 -4.64 35.75
CA ASP A 377 -17.76 -3.88 36.99
C ASP A 377 -18.91 -2.86 37.05
N VAL A 378 -19.26 -2.37 38.24
CA VAL A 378 -20.44 -1.50 38.53
C VAL A 378 -20.51 -0.23 37.65
N ILE A 379 -19.41 0.10 36.96
CA ILE A 379 -19.29 1.19 35.97
C ILE A 379 -18.80 0.60 34.65
N LYS A 380 -19.63 0.70 33.59
CA LYS A 380 -19.26 0.30 32.21
C LYS A 380 -17.89 0.86 31.82
N GLY A 381 -16.94 -0.05 31.54
CA GLY A 381 -15.64 0.28 30.95
C GLY A 381 -14.47 0.49 31.92
N LYS A 382 -14.64 0.33 33.24
CA LYS A 382 -13.52 0.30 34.19
C LYS A 382 -13.05 -1.13 34.48
N GLY A 383 -11.74 -1.31 34.71
CA GLY A 383 -11.18 -2.58 35.21
C GLY A 383 -11.12 -3.75 34.21
N GLN A 384 -11.31 -3.49 32.91
CA GLN A 384 -11.38 -4.55 31.89
C GLN A 384 -9.99 -5.00 31.39
N GLY A 385 -8.90 -4.29 31.70
CA GLY A 385 -7.54 -4.62 31.27
C GLY A 385 -6.79 -5.52 32.25
N PHE A 386 -5.89 -6.37 31.75
CA PHE A 386 -4.99 -7.17 32.58
C PHE A 386 -3.59 -6.55 32.60
N ILE A 387 -3.25 -5.93 33.73
CA ILE A 387 -1.97 -5.25 33.94
C ILE A 387 -1.07 -6.09 34.84
N MET A 388 0.13 -6.40 34.35
CA MET A 388 1.13 -7.19 35.04
C MET A 388 2.41 -6.39 35.23
N LEU A 389 2.99 -6.45 36.43
CA LEU A 389 4.28 -5.84 36.74
C LEU A 389 5.36 -6.92 36.90
N LEU A 390 6.44 -6.79 36.15
CA LEU A 390 7.62 -7.67 36.19
C LEU A 390 8.78 -6.90 36.83
N CYS A 391 9.18 -7.33 38.02
CA CYS A 391 10.19 -6.67 38.85
C CYS A 391 11.43 -7.55 38.99
N GLY A 392 12.63 -6.99 38.91
CA GLY A 392 13.86 -7.70 39.27
C GLY A 392 15.09 -7.13 38.58
N ASP A 393 16.25 -7.73 38.83
CA ASP A 393 17.51 -7.25 38.28
C ASP A 393 17.58 -7.39 36.74
N PRO A 394 18.45 -6.65 36.04
CA PRO A 394 18.65 -6.81 34.61
C PRO A 394 19.07 -8.24 34.23
N GLY A 395 18.51 -8.78 33.13
CA GLY A 395 18.92 -10.07 32.59
C GLY A 395 18.28 -11.33 33.22
N VAL A 396 17.29 -11.17 34.12
CA VAL A 396 16.55 -12.28 34.75
C VAL A 396 15.36 -12.81 33.94
N GLY A 397 15.12 -12.29 32.73
CA GLY A 397 14.10 -12.81 31.82
C GLY A 397 12.74 -12.07 31.81
N LYS A 398 12.66 -10.84 32.33
CA LYS A 398 11.42 -10.03 32.31
C LYS A 398 10.84 -9.85 30.90
N THR A 399 11.63 -9.31 29.97
CA THR A 399 11.25 -9.13 28.56
C THR A 399 10.90 -10.47 27.90
N LEU A 400 11.67 -11.52 28.19
CA LEU A 400 11.42 -12.88 27.65
C LEU A 400 10.06 -13.44 28.09
N THR A 401 9.61 -13.10 29.30
CA THR A 401 8.26 -13.47 29.76
C THR A 401 7.18 -12.83 28.90
N ALA A 402 7.31 -11.54 28.57
CA ALA A 402 6.35 -10.85 27.71
C ALA A 402 6.32 -11.43 26.29
N GLU A 403 7.49 -11.70 25.71
CA GLU A 403 7.62 -12.36 24.40
C GLU A 403 6.95 -13.74 24.39
N SER A 404 7.22 -14.55 25.40
CA SER A 404 6.64 -15.90 25.51
C SER A 404 5.13 -15.88 25.74
N VAL A 405 4.62 -14.88 26.48
CA VAL A 405 3.19 -14.68 26.69
C VAL A 405 2.51 -14.35 25.36
N ALA A 406 3.05 -13.41 24.58
CA ALA A 406 2.49 -13.06 23.27
C ALA A 406 2.51 -14.24 22.28
N GLU A 407 3.60 -15.02 22.26
CA GLU A 407 3.74 -16.21 21.41
C GLU A 407 2.74 -17.32 21.78
N GLU A 408 2.53 -17.58 23.09
CA GLU A 408 1.54 -18.55 23.57
C GLU A 408 0.10 -18.12 23.24
N MET A 409 -0.17 -16.82 23.33
CA MET A 409 -1.48 -16.24 23.02
C MET A 409 -1.77 -16.14 21.53
N LYS A 410 -0.75 -16.29 20.70
CA LYS A 410 -0.80 -16.01 19.27
C LYS A 410 -1.26 -14.59 18.95
N GLN A 411 -0.78 -13.61 19.71
CA GLN A 411 -1.11 -12.20 19.55
C GLN A 411 0.12 -11.34 19.21
N PRO A 412 -0.06 -10.14 18.62
CA PRO A 412 1.04 -9.21 18.42
C PRO A 412 1.67 -8.79 19.75
N LEU A 413 3.00 -8.63 19.77
CA LEU A 413 3.71 -7.97 20.87
C LEU A 413 4.07 -6.55 20.42
N TYR A 414 3.45 -5.55 21.05
CA TYR A 414 3.86 -4.17 20.90
C TYR A 414 4.81 -3.82 22.05
N ALA A 415 6.13 -3.90 21.81
CA ALA A 415 7.13 -3.56 22.80
C ALA A 415 7.54 -2.09 22.66
N MET A 416 7.58 -1.33 23.74
CA MET A 416 8.04 0.06 23.76
C MET A 416 8.84 0.39 25.01
N THR A 417 9.67 1.44 24.93
CA THR A 417 10.44 1.96 26.07
C THR A 417 9.98 3.38 26.42
N ALA A 418 10.32 3.85 27.62
CA ALA A 418 9.93 5.18 28.06
C ALA A 418 10.44 6.31 27.15
N GLY A 419 11.61 6.14 26.54
CA GLY A 419 12.20 7.15 25.65
C GLY A 419 11.45 7.34 24.33
N GLU A 420 10.55 6.44 23.95
CA GLU A 420 9.79 6.52 22.69
C GLU A 420 8.51 7.35 22.79
N LEU A 421 8.11 7.73 24.00
CA LEU A 421 6.87 8.46 24.24
C LEU A 421 7.01 9.97 23.99
N GLY A 422 8.23 10.47 23.79
CA GLY A 422 8.52 11.88 23.58
C GLY A 422 9.14 12.56 24.81
N SER A 423 9.36 13.87 24.71
CA SER A 423 10.07 14.66 25.72
C SER A 423 9.15 15.54 26.57
N THR A 424 7.92 15.77 26.14
CA THR A 424 6.94 16.59 26.87
C THR A 424 5.78 15.74 27.38
N THR A 425 5.07 16.24 28.40
CA THR A 425 3.89 15.56 28.96
C THR A 425 2.80 15.34 27.90
N ASP A 426 2.59 16.31 27.00
CA ASP A 426 1.57 16.22 25.95
C ASP A 426 1.96 15.21 24.86
N ASP A 427 3.25 15.15 24.49
CA ASP A 427 3.76 14.13 23.56
C ASP A 427 3.56 12.73 24.12
N VAL A 428 3.85 12.55 25.42
CA VAL A 428 3.71 11.27 26.12
C VAL A 428 2.25 10.84 26.17
N GLU A 429 1.35 11.75 26.54
CA GLU A 429 -0.09 11.46 26.57
C GLU A 429 -0.61 11.05 25.18
N THR A 430 -0.30 11.84 24.15
CA THR A 430 -0.75 11.59 22.78
C THR A 430 -0.19 10.27 22.24
N SER A 431 1.12 10.04 22.43
CA SER A 431 1.80 8.84 21.96
C SER A 431 1.30 7.60 22.67
N LEU A 432 1.11 7.67 23.99
CA LEU A 432 0.62 6.53 24.76
C LEU A 432 -0.85 6.23 24.43
N GLN A 433 -1.71 7.25 24.35
CA GLN A 433 -3.11 7.04 23.96
C GLN A 433 -3.21 6.38 22.58
N ARG A 434 -2.39 6.82 21.61
CA ARG A 434 -2.30 6.17 20.30
C ARG A 434 -1.89 4.71 20.41
N VAL A 435 -0.82 4.41 21.14
CA VAL A 435 -0.33 3.03 21.31
C VAL A 435 -1.37 2.14 21.99
N LEU A 436 -2.04 2.63 23.03
CA LEU A 436 -3.10 1.91 23.73
C LEU A 436 -4.27 1.59 22.80
N ASN A 437 -4.67 2.55 21.95
CA ASN A 437 -5.73 2.34 20.97
C ASN A 437 -5.35 1.30 19.91
N LEU A 438 -4.11 1.35 19.38
CA LEU A 438 -3.60 0.35 18.45
C LEU A 438 -3.55 -1.04 19.10
N CYS A 439 -3.06 -1.14 20.33
CA CYS A 439 -2.98 -2.42 21.03
C CYS A 439 -4.38 -3.00 21.31
N ALA A 440 -5.35 -2.16 21.69
CA ALA A 440 -6.73 -2.58 21.85
C ALA A 440 -7.34 -3.07 20.52
N LYS A 441 -7.14 -2.34 19.41
CA LYS A 441 -7.64 -2.71 18.08
C LYS A 441 -7.02 -4.02 17.57
N TRP A 442 -5.74 -4.24 17.83
CA TRP A 442 -5.00 -5.42 17.36
C TRP A 442 -5.04 -6.60 18.33
N HIS A 443 -5.71 -6.44 19.47
CA HIS A 443 -5.62 -7.38 20.60
C HIS A 443 -4.17 -7.70 21.00
N ALA A 444 -3.28 -6.71 20.84
CA ALA A 444 -1.86 -6.86 21.09
C ALA A 444 -1.52 -6.86 22.58
N VAL A 445 -0.50 -7.63 22.93
CA VAL A 445 0.18 -7.52 24.22
C VAL A 445 1.05 -6.28 24.17
N LEU A 446 0.75 -5.31 25.04
CA LEU A 446 1.59 -4.13 25.20
C LEU A 446 2.68 -4.42 26.24
N LEU A 447 3.94 -4.43 25.82
CA LEU A 447 5.08 -4.44 26.71
C LEU A 447 5.62 -3.01 26.82
N MET A 448 5.60 -2.46 28.02
CA MET A 448 6.40 -1.28 28.33
C MET A 448 7.62 -1.70 29.13
N ASP A 449 8.78 -1.67 28.47
CA ASP A 449 10.06 -2.05 29.05
C ASP A 449 10.71 -0.83 29.73
N GLU A 450 11.35 -1.07 30.88
CA GLU A 450 12.08 -0.07 31.67
C GLU A 450 11.21 1.15 32.06
N CYS A 451 10.04 0.88 32.62
CA CYS A 451 9.04 1.89 33.04
C CYS A 451 9.40 2.64 34.33
N ASP A 452 10.65 2.59 34.78
CA ASP A 452 11.08 3.11 36.08
C ASP A 452 10.65 4.58 36.24
N VAL A 453 10.79 5.39 35.18
CA VAL A 453 10.43 6.82 35.17
C VAL A 453 8.93 7.08 35.42
N PHE A 454 8.04 6.21 34.92
CA PHE A 454 6.59 6.39 35.06
C PHE A 454 6.02 5.76 36.31
N LEU A 455 6.73 4.77 36.86
CA LEU A 455 6.30 4.03 38.04
C LEU A 455 6.83 4.66 39.33
N GLU A 456 7.82 5.54 39.29
CA GLU A 456 8.48 6.06 40.49
C GLU A 456 7.55 6.92 41.38
N GLN A 457 7.70 6.81 42.70
CA GLN A 457 6.95 7.60 43.70
C GLN A 457 7.00 9.10 43.42
N ARG A 458 5.86 9.78 43.57
CA ARG A 458 5.79 11.23 43.39
C ARG A 458 6.69 11.98 44.37
N SER A 459 7.43 12.97 43.87
CA SER A 459 8.30 13.84 44.69
C SER A 459 7.74 15.25 44.76
N ALA A 460 7.85 15.93 45.90
CA ALA A 460 7.42 17.32 46.05
C ALA A 460 8.20 18.30 45.15
N THR A 461 9.39 17.91 44.68
CA THR A 461 10.29 18.77 43.90
C THR A 461 10.17 18.59 42.38
N ASP A 462 9.54 17.51 41.91
CA ASP A 462 9.50 17.16 40.48
C ASP A 462 8.06 17.20 39.94
N LEU A 463 7.62 18.40 39.58
CA LEU A 463 6.26 18.65 39.08
C LEU A 463 6.01 17.97 37.73
N GLU A 464 6.99 17.96 36.82
CA GLU A 464 6.83 17.36 35.49
C GLU A 464 6.72 15.83 35.57
N ARG A 465 7.56 15.17 36.37
CA ARG A 465 7.41 13.72 36.58
C ARG A 465 6.08 13.37 37.24
N ASN A 466 5.63 14.16 38.21
CA ASN A 466 4.33 13.94 38.85
C ASN A 466 3.16 14.05 37.88
N LYS A 467 3.25 14.95 36.88
CA LYS A 467 2.26 15.03 35.80
C LYS A 467 2.27 13.75 34.97
N LEU A 468 3.45 13.26 34.56
CA LEU A 468 3.59 12.00 33.80
C LEU A 468 3.00 10.81 34.57
N VAL A 469 3.34 10.66 35.85
CA VAL A 469 2.78 9.60 36.72
C VAL A 469 1.26 9.69 36.79
N SER A 470 0.70 10.91 36.86
CA SER A 470 -0.75 11.13 36.92
C SER A 470 -1.45 10.81 35.61
N VAL A 471 -0.87 11.19 34.47
CA VAL A 471 -1.36 10.81 33.13
C VAL A 471 -1.34 9.30 32.99
N PHE A 472 -0.25 8.64 33.38
CA PHE A 472 -0.10 7.20 33.27
C PHE A 472 -1.17 6.45 34.09
N LEU A 473 -1.38 6.82 35.35
CA LEU A 473 -2.42 6.23 36.21
C LEU A 473 -3.83 6.37 35.63
N ARG A 474 -4.14 7.52 35.02
CA ARG A 474 -5.43 7.74 34.36
C ARG A 474 -5.60 6.83 33.16
N LEU A 475 -4.57 6.68 32.32
CA LEU A 475 -4.62 5.84 31.13
C LEU A 475 -4.74 4.35 31.46
N LEU A 476 -4.08 3.89 32.52
CA LEU A 476 -4.20 2.51 33.00
C LEU A 476 -5.62 2.16 33.47
N GLU A 477 -6.38 3.13 33.98
CA GLU A 477 -7.72 2.90 34.53
C GLU A 477 -8.75 2.52 33.46
N TYR A 478 -8.55 2.98 32.22
CA TYR A 478 -9.45 2.77 31.10
C TYR A 478 -8.88 1.83 30.02
N TYR A 479 -7.67 1.30 30.22
CA TYR A 479 -7.06 0.41 29.24
C TYR A 479 -7.79 -0.93 29.17
N LYS A 480 -8.15 -1.33 27.94
CA LYS A 480 -8.87 -2.57 27.62
C LYS A 480 -7.97 -3.50 26.83
N GLY A 481 -7.01 -4.11 27.51
CA GLY A 481 -6.03 -4.99 26.87
C GLY A 481 -5.10 -5.66 27.87
N VAL A 482 -4.12 -6.40 27.36
CA VAL A 482 -3.04 -7.00 28.17
C VAL A 482 -1.83 -6.06 28.15
N MET A 483 -1.36 -5.67 29.33
CA MET A 483 -0.18 -4.82 29.50
C MET A 483 0.81 -5.46 30.46
N LEU A 484 2.07 -5.54 30.03
CA LEU A 484 3.20 -5.96 30.86
C LEU A 484 4.14 -4.77 31.04
N LEU A 485 4.38 -4.42 32.30
CA LEU A 485 5.28 -3.38 32.71
C LEU A 485 6.54 -4.04 33.27
N THR A 486 7.73 -3.57 32.89
CA THR A 486 8.97 -4.01 33.53
C THR A 486 9.60 -2.87 34.32
N THR A 487 10.20 -3.22 35.46
CA THR A 487 10.96 -2.29 36.30
C THR A 487 12.15 -3.00 36.92
N ASN A 488 13.25 -2.26 37.07
CA ASN A 488 14.41 -2.70 37.85
C ASN A 488 14.34 -2.19 39.31
N ARG A 489 13.36 -1.35 39.64
CA ARG A 489 13.26 -0.63 40.93
C ARG A 489 11.94 -0.90 41.63
N ALA A 490 11.70 -2.14 42.03
CA ALA A 490 10.45 -2.56 42.68
C ALA A 490 10.07 -1.72 43.92
N SER A 491 11.05 -1.29 44.71
CA SER A 491 10.83 -0.49 45.93
C SER A 491 10.46 0.97 45.65
N ALA A 492 10.73 1.47 44.45
CA ALA A 492 10.49 2.86 44.08
C ALA A 492 9.10 3.07 43.46
N VAL A 493 8.33 2.00 43.26
CA VAL A 493 7.01 2.06 42.62
C VAL A 493 6.02 2.85 43.48
N ASP A 494 5.29 3.77 42.87
CA ASP A 494 4.22 4.54 43.50
C ASP A 494 3.09 3.60 43.94
N PRO A 495 2.67 3.64 45.22
CA PRO A 495 1.60 2.79 45.73
C PRO A 495 0.29 2.86 44.94
N ALA A 496 -0.01 3.98 44.26
CA ALA A 496 -1.20 4.14 43.44
C ALA A 496 -1.24 3.21 42.21
N PHE A 497 -0.09 2.70 41.76
CA PHE A 497 -0.03 1.67 40.71
C PHE A 497 -0.43 0.29 41.24
N LEU A 498 -0.11 -0.01 42.50
CA LEU A 498 -0.38 -1.32 43.08
C LEU A 498 -1.88 -1.64 43.13
N SER A 499 -2.75 -0.62 43.20
CA SER A 499 -4.20 -0.81 43.14
C SER A 499 -4.75 -1.09 41.73
N ARG A 500 -3.93 -0.90 40.67
CA ARG A 500 -4.30 -1.10 39.26
C ARG A 500 -3.59 -2.30 38.63
N ILE A 501 -2.52 -2.80 39.26
CA ILE A 501 -1.77 -3.98 38.84
C ILE A 501 -2.45 -5.24 39.38
N HIS A 502 -2.78 -6.16 38.50
CA HIS A 502 -3.46 -7.41 38.84
C HIS A 502 -2.49 -8.48 39.35
N LEU A 503 -1.28 -8.48 38.80
CA LEU A 503 -0.25 -9.44 39.13
C LEU A 503 1.12 -8.77 39.15
N SER A 504 1.81 -8.87 40.28
CA SER A 504 3.21 -8.48 40.40
C SER A 504 4.09 -9.73 40.55
N ILE A 505 5.06 -9.91 39.66
CA ILE A 505 6.05 -10.98 39.73
C ILE A 505 7.41 -10.39 40.05
N ASN A 506 7.95 -10.80 41.18
CA ASN A 506 9.33 -10.53 41.56
C ASN A 506 10.23 -11.66 41.09
N TYR A 507 11.17 -11.34 40.21
CA TYR A 507 12.21 -12.23 39.73
C TYR A 507 13.40 -12.17 40.69
N PRO A 508 13.67 -13.23 41.45
CA PRO A 508 14.88 -13.29 42.26
C PRO A 508 16.11 -13.43 41.36
N ASN A 509 17.29 -13.23 41.97
CA ASN A 509 18.54 -13.60 41.33
C ASN A 509 18.56 -15.08 40.97
N LEU A 510 19.15 -15.40 39.82
CA LEU A 510 19.23 -16.76 39.31
C LEU A 510 20.07 -17.62 40.26
N ASP A 511 19.51 -18.73 40.74
CA ASP A 511 20.27 -19.71 41.51
C ASP A 511 21.11 -20.63 40.58
N GLY A 512 21.99 -21.44 41.16
CA GLY A 512 22.84 -22.35 40.39
C GLY A 512 22.03 -23.32 39.50
N LYS A 513 20.87 -23.78 39.98
CA LYS A 513 20.00 -24.69 39.20
C LYS A 513 19.42 -23.99 37.97
N ALA A 514 18.90 -22.78 38.14
CA ALA A 514 18.39 -21.94 37.06
C ALA A 514 19.49 -21.62 36.05
N ARG A 515 20.69 -21.23 36.51
CA ARG A 515 21.83 -20.97 35.61
C ARG A 515 22.25 -22.22 34.83
N LYS A 516 22.32 -23.38 35.48
CA LYS A 516 22.60 -24.67 34.80
C LYS A 516 21.60 -24.94 33.69
N GLN A 517 20.30 -24.76 33.96
CA GLN A 517 19.24 -24.96 32.97
C GLN A 517 19.33 -23.96 31.80
N ILE A 518 19.69 -22.70 32.08
CA ILE A 518 19.90 -21.68 31.05
C ILE A 518 21.11 -22.04 30.16
N TRP A 519 22.23 -22.42 30.76
CA TRP A 519 23.41 -22.92 30.06
C TRP A 519 23.07 -24.11 29.17
N GLN A 520 22.39 -25.11 29.74
CA GLN A 520 21.95 -26.28 29.01
C GLN A 520 21.09 -25.90 27.80
N THR A 521 20.14 -24.97 27.97
CA THR A 521 19.27 -24.50 26.88
C THR A 521 20.07 -23.86 25.75
N PHE A 522 21.03 -22.99 26.07
CA PHE A 522 21.87 -22.34 25.05
C PHE A 522 22.97 -23.25 24.51
N VAL A 523 23.37 -24.31 25.18
CA VAL A 523 24.36 -25.24 24.63
C VAL A 523 23.70 -26.28 23.73
N GLN A 524 22.50 -26.77 24.09
CA GLN A 524 21.83 -27.87 23.38
C GLN A 524 21.08 -27.45 22.10
N GLN A 525 20.76 -26.16 21.93
CA GLN A 525 19.92 -25.66 20.82
C GLN A 525 20.41 -25.95 19.38
N GLN A 526 21.64 -26.47 19.17
CA GLN A 526 22.15 -26.88 17.85
C GLN A 526 22.91 -28.21 17.80
N ALA A 527 22.94 -28.99 18.89
CA ALA A 527 23.58 -30.32 18.86
C ALA A 527 22.86 -31.31 17.91
N ASN A 528 21.65 -30.98 17.44
CA ASN A 528 20.87 -31.83 16.54
C ASN A 528 21.28 -31.77 15.06
N ASP A 529 22.15 -30.84 14.64
CA ASP A 529 22.50 -30.66 13.21
C ASP A 529 23.90 -31.22 12.84
N GLN A 530 24.69 -31.72 13.79
CA GLN A 530 26.06 -32.22 13.52
C GLN A 530 26.36 -33.55 14.21
N VAL A 531 26.63 -34.58 13.40
CA VAL A 531 26.75 -36.00 13.77
C VAL A 531 27.98 -36.33 14.66
N ASN A 532 28.91 -35.39 14.87
CA ASN A 532 30.19 -35.64 15.57
C ASN A 532 30.55 -34.60 16.65
N ALA A 533 29.57 -33.93 17.27
CA ALA A 533 29.85 -33.01 18.39
C ALA A 533 30.23 -33.80 19.67
N GLN A 534 31.36 -33.47 20.31
CA GLN A 534 31.55 -33.84 21.71
C GLN A 534 30.60 -32.98 22.56
N PRO A 535 29.58 -33.57 23.20
CA PRO A 535 28.62 -32.80 23.98
C PRO A 535 29.31 -32.26 25.23
N ILE A 536 29.04 -31.00 25.56
CA ILE A 536 29.41 -30.43 26.85
C ILE A 536 28.76 -31.28 27.94
N THR A 537 29.59 -31.80 28.85
CA THR A 537 29.19 -32.74 29.88
C THR A 537 28.38 -32.06 30.98
N ASP A 538 27.57 -32.83 31.73
CA ASP A 538 26.78 -32.30 32.84
C ASP A 538 27.66 -31.66 33.93
N SER A 539 28.84 -32.25 34.19
CA SER A 539 29.85 -31.71 35.12
C SER A 539 30.40 -30.35 34.65
N GLN A 540 30.59 -30.15 33.34
CA GLN A 540 31.03 -28.86 32.80
C GLN A 540 29.91 -27.81 32.92
N LEU A 541 28.65 -28.22 32.74
CA LEU A 541 27.49 -27.34 32.98
C LEU A 541 27.37 -26.95 34.46
N ASP A 542 27.69 -27.85 35.40
CA ASP A 542 27.76 -27.52 36.82
C ASP A 542 28.82 -26.45 37.10
N THR A 543 30.03 -26.59 36.54
CA THR A 543 31.09 -25.57 36.67
C THR A 543 30.66 -24.22 36.11
N LEU A 544 30.01 -24.21 34.94
CA LEU A 544 29.51 -22.97 34.33
C LEU A 544 28.37 -22.33 35.16
N ALA A 545 27.59 -23.14 35.87
CA ALA A 545 26.50 -22.69 36.71
C ALA A 545 26.98 -22.08 38.04
N GLU A 546 28.20 -22.35 38.48
CA GLU A 546 28.80 -21.71 39.66
C GLU A 546 29.11 -20.23 39.39
N LEU A 547 29.38 -19.86 38.14
CA LEU A 547 29.64 -18.49 37.73
C LEU A 547 28.39 -17.63 37.90
N ASN A 548 28.52 -16.50 38.60
CA ASN A 548 27.40 -15.62 38.94
C ASN A 548 27.01 -14.69 37.78
N PHE A 549 26.61 -15.28 36.65
CA PHE A 549 26.14 -14.57 35.48
C PHE A 549 24.61 -14.52 35.41
N ASN A 550 24.08 -13.40 34.91
CA ASN A 550 22.67 -13.32 34.55
C ASN A 550 22.39 -14.01 33.20
N GLY A 551 21.12 -14.23 32.87
CA GLY A 551 20.73 -14.96 31.66
C GLY A 551 21.16 -14.28 30.36
N ARG A 552 21.24 -12.93 30.34
CA ARG A 552 21.72 -12.16 29.18
C ARG A 552 23.21 -12.38 28.95
N GLU A 553 24.00 -12.39 30.02
CA GLU A 553 25.43 -12.67 29.96
C GLU A 553 25.70 -14.09 29.47
N ILE A 554 25.00 -15.08 30.05
CA ILE A 554 25.11 -16.49 29.61
C ILE A 554 24.81 -16.62 28.11
N LYS A 555 23.73 -16.00 27.63
CA LYS A 555 23.36 -15.98 26.20
C LYS A 555 24.47 -15.38 25.33
N ASN A 556 25.05 -14.27 25.74
CA ASN A 556 26.10 -13.58 25.00
C ASN A 556 27.37 -14.44 24.93
N ILE A 557 27.78 -15.06 26.04
CA ILE A 557 28.95 -15.95 26.10
C ILE A 557 28.72 -17.16 25.20
N ALA A 558 27.58 -17.83 25.31
CA ALA A 558 27.24 -18.96 24.46
C ALA A 558 27.23 -18.59 22.97
N ARG A 559 26.70 -17.41 22.62
CA ARG A 559 26.68 -16.93 21.22
C ARG A 559 28.09 -16.66 20.70
N SER A 560 28.96 -16.01 21.48
CA SER A 560 30.35 -15.76 21.08
C SER A 560 31.13 -17.06 20.92
N ALA A 561 30.94 -18.02 21.84
CA ALA A 561 31.60 -19.31 21.76
C ALA A 561 31.17 -20.10 20.50
N ARG A 562 29.89 -19.99 20.10
CA ARG A 562 29.42 -20.55 18.83
C ARG A 562 30.03 -19.87 17.60
N LEU A 563 30.24 -18.56 17.63
CA LEU A 563 30.89 -17.86 16.53
C LEU A 563 32.35 -18.31 16.37
N LEU A 564 33.07 -18.53 17.47
CA LEU A 564 34.41 -19.11 17.46
C LEU A 564 34.38 -20.53 16.88
N ALA A 565 33.51 -21.40 17.39
CA ALA A 565 33.38 -22.77 16.87
C ALA A 565 33.05 -22.82 15.37
N ALA A 566 32.16 -21.93 14.91
CA ALA A 566 31.81 -21.81 13.50
C ALA A 566 32.98 -21.32 12.64
N GLN A 567 33.80 -20.39 13.15
CA GLN A 567 35.02 -19.94 12.49
C GLN A 567 36.04 -21.07 12.35
N ASP A 568 36.15 -21.91 13.38
CA ASP A 568 37.05 -23.06 13.43
C ASP A 568 36.51 -24.29 12.69
N ASN A 569 35.29 -24.20 12.11
CA ASN A 569 34.56 -25.29 11.46
C ASN A 569 34.41 -26.56 12.34
N VAL A 570 34.32 -26.37 13.66
CA VAL A 570 34.11 -27.45 14.62
C VAL A 570 32.80 -27.26 15.40
N PRO A 571 32.23 -28.34 15.95
CA PRO A 571 31.10 -28.23 16.86
C PRO A 571 31.46 -27.44 18.13
N LEU A 572 30.45 -26.83 18.76
CA LEU A 572 30.63 -26.10 20.02
C LEU A 572 31.15 -27.02 21.14
N GLY A 573 32.46 -26.94 21.40
CA GLY A 573 33.12 -27.55 22.56
C GLY A 573 33.17 -26.63 23.79
N TYR A 574 33.46 -27.23 24.95
CA TYR A 574 33.68 -26.52 26.22
C TYR A 574 34.86 -25.52 26.13
N GLU A 575 35.89 -25.85 25.34
CA GLU A 575 37.05 -24.98 25.12
C GLU A 575 36.67 -23.59 24.58
N HIS A 576 35.74 -23.50 23.63
CA HIS A 576 35.28 -22.22 23.10
C HIS A 576 34.57 -21.38 24.17
N LEU A 577 33.83 -22.01 25.08
CA LEU A 577 33.22 -21.32 26.22
C LEU A 577 34.30 -20.79 27.17
N GLN A 578 35.33 -21.59 27.46
CA GLN A 578 36.46 -21.17 28.29
C GLN A 578 37.19 -19.98 27.66
N THR A 579 37.50 -20.03 26.36
CA THR A 579 38.16 -18.91 25.66
C THR A 579 37.38 -17.60 25.79
N VAL A 580 36.05 -17.64 25.63
CA VAL A 580 35.23 -16.43 25.79
C VAL A 580 35.19 -15.96 27.24
N LEU A 581 35.16 -16.88 28.19
CA LEU A 581 35.20 -16.56 29.62
C LEU A 581 36.52 -15.89 30.00
N ASP A 582 37.65 -16.43 29.56
CA ASP A 582 39.00 -15.89 29.84
C ASP A 582 39.13 -14.45 29.33
N VAL A 583 38.72 -14.20 28.08
CA VAL A 583 38.72 -12.85 27.49
C VAL A 583 37.82 -11.88 28.27
N LYS A 584 36.66 -12.36 28.75
CA LYS A 584 35.76 -11.52 29.56
C LYS A 584 36.37 -11.21 30.93
N THR A 585 36.95 -12.20 31.61
CA THR A 585 37.59 -11.99 32.91
C THR A 585 38.78 -11.04 32.82
N ASP A 586 39.58 -11.12 31.76
CA ASP A 586 40.69 -10.18 31.53
C ASP A 586 40.19 -8.75 31.32
N ALA A 587 39.12 -8.59 30.53
CA ALA A 587 38.51 -7.29 30.29
C ALA A 587 37.87 -6.68 31.55
N ASP A 588 37.22 -7.50 32.38
CA ASP A 588 36.62 -7.05 33.63
C ASP A 588 37.69 -6.71 34.68
N ALA A 589 38.79 -7.47 34.74
CA ALA A 589 39.96 -7.13 35.57
C ALA A 589 40.60 -5.79 35.16
N ALA A 590 40.71 -5.53 33.86
CA ALA A 590 41.25 -4.27 33.33
C ALA A 590 40.35 -3.04 33.54
N ARG A 591 39.05 -3.22 33.82
CA ARG A 591 38.11 -2.12 34.16
C ARG A 591 38.15 -1.71 35.63
N ILE A 592 38.61 -2.63 36.49
CA ILE A 592 38.67 -2.45 37.95
C ILE A 592 40.05 -1.91 38.37
N ALA A 593 41.09 -2.16 37.55
CA ALA A 593 42.40 -1.53 37.64
C ALA A 593 42.37 -0.08 37.12
#